data_AF-A0A935VBY0-F1
#
_entry.id   AF-A0A935VBY0-F1
#
_cell.length_a   1.000
_cell.length_b   1.000
_cell.length_c   1.000
_cell.angle_alpha   90.00
_cell.angle_beta   90.00
_cell.angle_gamma   90.00
#
_symmetry.space_group_name_H-M   'P 1'
#
loop_
_entity.id
_entity.type
_entity.pdbx_description
1 polymer ?
#
loop_
_entity_poly.entity_id
_entity_poly.type
_entity_poly.pdbx_seq_one_letter_code
_entity_poly.pdbx_strand_id
1 'polypeptide(L)'
;MEAVKRHQSHISGEISQYERRVEHTPEREQKLKTLERDYENLQKNYQSLLDKKLSAGMQKSLAQGRKGAKFSIVDPAYTPVVPVVPNIPLIMAAGLVLGCALGFGGAVGLELMGRGFRSAEEVELTLGLPVIASIPLYESAFGAQYKPSGRSLGKRVVPHCYCQVRQGRMKNFRDQLVFLLHLSASTG
;
A
#
# COMPACT_ATOMS: atom_id res chain seq x y z
N MET A 1 20.05 -50.43 -71.65
CA MET A 1 20.71 -49.47 -70.73
C MET A 1 19.81 -49.00 -69.57
N GLU A 2 18.48 -49.21 -69.60
CA GLU A 2 17.57 -48.72 -68.54
C GLU A 2 17.65 -49.47 -67.21
N ALA A 3 17.98 -50.76 -67.22
CA ALA A 3 18.07 -51.57 -66.00
C ALA A 3 19.18 -51.11 -65.04
N VAL A 4 20.35 -50.75 -65.57
CA VAL A 4 21.50 -50.24 -64.79
C VAL A 4 21.13 -48.91 -64.11
N LYS A 5 20.38 -48.06 -64.80
CA LYS A 5 19.94 -46.75 -64.28
C LYS A 5 18.98 -46.88 -63.11
N ARG A 6 18.08 -47.89 -63.12
CA ARG A 6 17.19 -48.18 -61.96
C ARG A 6 17.97 -48.67 -60.74
N HIS A 7 18.99 -49.50 -60.92
CA HIS A 7 19.81 -49.94 -59.79
C HIS A 7 20.58 -48.77 -59.18
N GLN A 8 21.14 -47.88 -60.01
CA GLN A 8 21.84 -46.70 -59.53
C GLN A 8 20.90 -45.76 -58.76
N SER A 9 19.67 -45.52 -59.25
CA SER A 9 18.70 -44.71 -58.52
C SER A 9 18.26 -45.35 -57.20
N HIS A 10 18.08 -46.68 -57.17
CA HIS A 10 17.69 -47.40 -55.96
C HIS A 10 18.77 -47.29 -54.87
N ILE A 11 20.03 -47.59 -55.22
CA ILE A 11 21.17 -47.50 -54.27
C ILE A 11 21.37 -46.06 -53.78
N SER A 12 21.25 -45.06 -54.67
CA SER A 12 21.34 -43.65 -54.25
C SER A 12 20.22 -43.26 -53.28
N GLY A 13 19.03 -43.84 -53.46
CA GLY A 13 17.90 -43.68 -52.55
C GLY A 13 18.20 -44.27 -51.18
N GLU A 14 18.74 -45.48 -51.11
CA GLU A 14 19.12 -46.12 -49.84
C GLU A 14 20.22 -45.35 -49.11
N ILE A 15 21.28 -44.90 -49.80
CA ILE A 15 22.35 -44.08 -49.21
C ILE A 15 21.78 -42.81 -48.58
N SER A 16 20.89 -42.10 -49.27
CA SER A 16 20.27 -40.87 -48.74
C SER A 16 19.38 -41.11 -47.51
N GLN A 17 18.83 -42.33 -47.35
CA GLN A 17 18.09 -42.71 -46.15
C GLN A 17 19.03 -43.02 -44.99
N TYR A 18 20.16 -43.71 -45.25
CA TYR A 18 21.17 -43.97 -44.24
C TYR A 18 21.87 -42.70 -43.76
N GLU A 19 22.23 -41.78 -44.67
CA GLU A 19 22.80 -40.47 -44.32
C GLU A 19 21.86 -39.70 -43.40
N ARG A 20 20.56 -39.61 -43.72
CA ARG A 20 19.56 -38.99 -42.84
C ARG A 20 19.46 -39.64 -41.47
N ARG A 21 19.53 -40.97 -41.38
CA ARG A 21 19.51 -41.68 -40.08
C ARG A 21 20.74 -41.37 -39.24
N VAL A 22 21.91 -41.25 -39.87
CA VAL A 22 23.16 -40.89 -39.20
C VAL A 22 23.11 -39.43 -38.73
N GLU A 23 22.63 -38.51 -39.56
CA GLU A 23 22.45 -37.09 -39.19
C GLU A 23 21.50 -36.88 -38.01
N HIS A 24 20.47 -37.72 -37.85
CA HIS A 24 19.55 -37.65 -36.71
C HIS A 24 20.04 -38.36 -35.43
N THR A 25 21.14 -39.11 -35.50
CA THR A 25 21.73 -39.79 -34.34
C THR A 25 22.21 -38.81 -33.24
N PRO A 26 23.00 -37.75 -33.54
CA PRO A 26 23.49 -36.83 -32.51
C PRO A 26 22.37 -36.10 -31.76
N GLU A 27 21.25 -35.79 -32.43
CA GLU A 27 20.09 -35.15 -31.78
C GLU A 27 19.46 -36.06 -30.72
N ARG A 28 19.38 -37.37 -31.01
CA ARG A 28 18.87 -38.37 -30.06
C ARG A 28 19.80 -38.56 -28.88
N GLU A 29 21.12 -38.61 -29.13
CA GLU A 29 22.12 -38.67 -28.06
C GLU A 29 22.07 -37.45 -27.14
N GLN A 30 21.90 -36.25 -27.70
CA GLN A 30 21.77 -35.03 -26.92
C GLN A 30 20.50 -35.03 -26.06
N LYS A 31 19.38 -35.52 -26.59
CA LYS A 31 18.12 -35.68 -25.83
C LYS A 31 18.32 -36.67 -24.67
N LEU A 32 18.90 -37.84 -24.92
CA LEU A 32 19.18 -38.82 -23.86
C LEU A 32 20.07 -38.23 -22.75
N LYS A 33 21.18 -37.57 -23.11
CA LYS A 33 22.06 -36.91 -22.13
C LYS A 33 21.36 -35.80 -21.33
N THR A 34 20.36 -35.14 -21.91
CA THR A 34 19.59 -34.11 -21.19
C THR A 34 18.63 -34.76 -20.21
N LEU A 35 17.91 -35.79 -20.63
CA LEU A 35 17.02 -36.57 -19.75
C LEU A 35 17.78 -37.21 -18.58
N GLU A 36 18.98 -37.76 -18.81
CA GLU A 36 19.84 -38.31 -17.76
C GLU A 36 20.23 -37.26 -16.73
N ARG A 37 20.69 -36.08 -17.19
CA ARG A 37 21.05 -34.96 -16.29
C ARG A 37 19.85 -34.47 -15.49
N ASP A 38 18.69 -34.36 -16.11
CA ASP A 38 17.46 -33.92 -15.45
C ASP A 38 17.01 -34.95 -14.40
N TYR A 39 17.11 -36.24 -14.71
CA TYR A 39 16.83 -37.31 -13.77
C TYR A 39 17.76 -37.27 -12.56
N GLU A 40 19.08 -37.13 -12.78
CA GLU A 40 20.06 -37.00 -11.69
C GLU A 40 19.78 -35.79 -10.81
N ASN A 41 19.46 -34.64 -11.40
CA ASN A 41 19.13 -33.42 -10.66
C ASN A 41 17.87 -33.60 -9.82
N LEU A 42 16.83 -34.22 -10.38
CA LEU A 42 15.58 -34.49 -9.66
C LEU A 42 15.82 -35.47 -8.51
N GLN A 43 16.63 -36.50 -8.72
CA GLN A 43 17.00 -37.47 -7.68
C GLN A 43 17.79 -36.80 -6.54
N LYS A 44 18.77 -35.94 -6.84
CA LYS A 44 19.54 -35.17 -5.84
C LYS A 44 18.65 -34.23 -5.04
N ASN A 45 17.74 -33.51 -5.71
CA ASN A 45 16.78 -32.62 -5.06
C ASN A 45 15.85 -33.39 -4.12
N TYR A 46 15.33 -34.54 -4.57
CA TYR A 46 14.50 -35.42 -3.76
C TYR A 46 15.22 -35.87 -2.48
N GLN A 47 16.48 -36.33 -2.60
CA GLN A 47 17.29 -36.72 -1.44
C GLN A 47 17.51 -35.55 -0.47
N SER A 48 17.86 -34.36 -0.97
CA SER A 48 18.04 -33.17 -0.12
C SER A 48 16.76 -32.80 0.66
N LEU A 49 15.59 -32.90 0.02
CA LEU A 49 14.30 -32.65 0.66
C LEU A 49 13.96 -33.72 1.70
N LEU A 50 14.28 -34.99 1.41
CA LEU A 50 14.10 -36.09 2.35
C LEU A 50 14.96 -35.89 3.61
N ASP A 51 16.23 -35.52 3.45
CA ASP A 51 17.15 -35.26 4.56
C ASP A 51 16.69 -34.07 5.42
N LYS A 52 16.21 -33.00 4.79
CA LYS A 52 15.59 -31.86 5.50
C LYS A 52 14.35 -32.28 6.29
N LYS A 53 13.51 -33.17 5.73
CA LYS A 53 12.33 -33.70 6.42
C LYS A 53 12.71 -34.56 7.62
N LEU A 54 13.71 -35.44 7.46
CA LEU A 54 14.20 -36.31 8.53
C LEU A 54 14.88 -35.50 9.65
N SER A 55 15.74 -34.54 9.31
CA SER A 55 16.39 -33.67 10.30
C SER A 55 15.39 -32.78 11.05
N ALA A 56 14.40 -32.20 10.36
CA ALA A 56 13.33 -31.44 11.02
C ALA A 56 12.46 -32.34 11.93
N GLY A 57 12.17 -33.57 11.49
CA GLY A 57 11.47 -34.57 12.31
C GLY A 57 12.25 -34.92 13.57
N MET A 58 13.56 -35.18 13.44
CA MET A 58 14.46 -35.46 14.56
C MET A 58 14.53 -34.28 15.53
N GLN A 59 14.66 -33.05 15.05
CA GLN A 59 14.65 -31.85 15.88
C GLN A 59 13.32 -31.70 16.64
N LYS A 60 12.19 -31.97 15.99
CA LYS A 60 10.87 -31.96 16.62
C LYS A 60 10.76 -33.03 17.71
N SER A 61 11.19 -34.26 17.43
CA SER A 61 11.20 -35.35 18.41
C SER A 61 12.14 -35.07 19.59
N LEU A 62 13.31 -34.49 19.35
CA LEU A 62 14.23 -34.05 20.41
C LEU A 62 13.62 -32.89 21.21
N ALA A 63 12.96 -31.93 20.58
CA ALA A 63 12.29 -30.84 21.28
C ALA A 63 11.09 -31.36 22.11
N GLN A 64 10.32 -32.31 21.60
CA GLN A 64 9.23 -32.96 22.33
C GLN A 64 9.75 -33.84 23.49
N GLY A 65 10.82 -34.61 23.27
CA GLY A 65 11.48 -35.41 24.31
C GLY A 65 12.14 -34.53 25.38
N ARG A 66 12.73 -33.40 25.00
CA ARG A 66 13.30 -32.41 25.93
C ARG A 66 12.23 -31.68 26.74
N LYS A 67 10.99 -31.54 26.26
CA LYS A 67 9.87 -31.05 27.08
C LYS A 67 9.55 -31.98 28.28
N GLY A 68 10.00 -33.24 28.25
CA GLY A 68 9.86 -34.21 29.34
C GLY A 68 11.17 -34.65 30.01
N ALA A 69 12.34 -34.41 29.39
CA ALA A 69 13.63 -34.60 30.05
C ALA A 69 13.81 -33.48 31.08
N LYS A 70 13.71 -33.84 32.36
CA LYS A 70 13.90 -32.99 33.55
C LYS A 70 14.85 -31.81 33.28
N PHE A 71 14.26 -30.66 32.96
CA PHE A 71 14.98 -29.39 32.87
C PHE A 71 15.50 -29.10 34.28
N SER A 72 16.79 -29.32 34.51
CA SER A 72 17.47 -28.69 35.63
C SER A 72 17.71 -27.24 35.21
N ILE A 73 17.10 -26.31 35.93
CA ILE A 73 17.32 -24.88 35.73
C ILE A 73 18.76 -24.60 36.17
N VAL A 74 19.71 -24.60 35.22
CA VAL A 74 21.11 -24.21 35.47
C VAL A 74 21.24 -22.69 35.51
N ASP A 75 20.43 -21.97 34.73
CA ASP A 75 20.36 -20.51 34.74
C ASP A 75 18.91 -20.07 34.54
N PRO A 76 18.27 -19.41 35.53
CA PRO A 76 16.94 -18.86 35.36
C PRO A 76 16.94 -17.77 34.29
N ALA A 77 15.88 -17.70 33.48
CA ALA A 77 15.75 -16.67 32.47
C ALA A 77 15.61 -15.29 33.14
N TYR A 78 16.63 -14.45 33.03
CA TYR A 78 16.55 -13.05 33.42
C TYR A 78 15.71 -12.31 32.39
N THR A 79 14.60 -11.72 32.84
CA THR A 79 13.87 -10.75 32.03
C THR A 79 14.74 -9.51 31.85
N PRO A 80 14.83 -8.96 30.63
CA PRO A 80 15.63 -7.78 30.39
C PRO A 80 15.03 -6.60 31.18
N VAL A 81 15.84 -5.98 32.05
CA VAL A 81 15.46 -4.81 32.85
C VAL A 81 15.20 -3.59 31.97
N VAL A 82 15.83 -3.56 30.79
CA VAL A 82 15.69 -2.50 29.79
C VAL A 82 15.07 -3.06 28.49
N PRO A 83 14.13 -2.33 27.87
CA PRO A 83 13.52 -2.77 26.62
C PRO A 83 14.56 -2.80 25.50
N VAL A 84 14.65 -3.93 24.79
CA VAL A 84 15.62 -4.15 23.70
C VAL A 84 15.27 -3.32 22.45
N VAL A 85 14.00 -2.93 22.29
CA VAL A 85 13.47 -2.06 21.21
C VAL A 85 12.03 -1.64 21.55
N PRO A 86 11.49 -0.50 21.04
CA PRO A 86 12.14 0.65 20.41
C PRO A 86 12.48 1.78 21.43
N ASN A 87 13.34 2.73 21.04
CA ASN A 87 13.69 3.90 21.86
C ASN A 87 12.49 4.86 22.00
N ILE A 88 11.60 4.55 22.93
CA ILE A 88 10.38 5.31 23.26
C ILE A 88 10.62 6.83 23.41
N PRO A 89 11.67 7.32 24.11
CA PRO A 89 11.86 8.77 24.25
C PRO A 89 12.15 9.46 22.91
N LEU A 90 12.86 8.80 21.99
CA LEU A 90 13.16 9.34 20.67
C LEU A 90 11.88 9.50 19.85
N ILE A 91 11.00 8.49 19.86
CA ILE A 91 9.74 8.49 19.10
C ILE A 91 8.79 9.54 19.68
N MET A 92 8.70 9.67 21.00
CA MET A 92 7.92 10.71 21.67
C MET A 92 8.41 12.12 21.32
N ALA A 93 9.72 12.35 21.36
CA ALA A 93 10.31 13.63 20.99
C ALA A 93 10.05 13.98 19.51
N ALA A 94 10.24 13.01 18.61
CA ALA A 94 9.96 13.19 17.19
C ALA A 94 8.48 13.50 16.92
N GLY A 95 7.56 12.78 17.58
CA GLY A 95 6.13 13.02 17.47
C GLY A 95 5.71 14.40 17.97
N LEU A 96 6.28 14.85 19.09
CA LEU A 96 6.01 16.19 19.64
C LEU A 96 6.48 17.29 18.69
N VAL A 97 7.71 17.19 18.19
CA VAL A 97 8.26 18.19 17.26
C VAL A 97 7.45 18.25 15.97
N LEU A 98 7.13 17.10 15.37
CA LEU A 98 6.32 17.05 14.15
C LEU A 98 4.90 17.56 14.38
N GLY A 99 4.27 17.19 15.49
CA GLY A 99 2.93 17.67 15.85
C GLY A 99 2.89 19.19 16.03
N CYS A 100 3.85 19.75 16.76
CA CYS A 100 3.97 21.20 16.95
C CYS A 100 4.25 21.92 15.63
N ALA A 101 5.17 21.40 14.80
CA ALA A 101 5.49 21.98 13.51
C ALA A 101 4.29 21.99 12.55
N LEU A 102 3.54 20.89 12.48
CA LEU A 102 2.34 20.81 11.64
C LEU A 102 1.19 21.66 12.18
N GLY A 103 1.01 21.72 13.50
CA GLY A 103 -0.02 22.56 14.12
C GLY A 103 0.25 24.05 13.90
N PHE A 104 1.46 24.50 14.26
CA PHE A 104 1.84 25.91 14.12
C PHE A 104 2.00 26.30 12.65
N GLY A 105 2.70 25.49 11.86
CA GLY A 105 2.87 25.71 10.43
C GLY A 105 1.55 25.66 9.67
N GLY A 106 0.62 24.79 10.08
CA GLY A 106 -0.74 24.74 9.52
C GLY A 106 -1.55 25.99 9.85
N ALA A 107 -1.53 26.46 11.10
CA ALA A 107 -2.24 27.68 11.51
C ALA A 107 -1.71 28.91 10.75
N VAL A 108 -0.39 29.10 10.68
CA VAL A 108 0.24 30.19 9.95
C VAL A 108 0.02 30.06 8.44
N GLY A 109 0.13 28.85 7.89
CA GLY A 109 -0.12 28.61 6.47
C GLY A 109 -1.55 28.93 6.05
N LEU A 110 -2.54 28.56 6.87
CA LEU A 110 -3.94 28.92 6.65
C LEU A 110 -4.16 30.44 6.72
N GLU A 111 -3.47 31.11 7.64
CA GLU A 111 -3.52 32.56 7.76
C GLU A 111 -2.95 33.27 6.53
N LEU A 112 -1.81 32.81 6.01
CA LEU A 112 -1.19 33.37 4.80
C LEU A 112 -2.00 33.12 3.53
N MET A 113 -2.72 32.01 3.43
CA MET A 113 -3.63 31.73 2.31
C MET A 113 -4.94 32.53 2.40
N GLY A 114 -5.33 32.94 3.61
CA GLY A 114 -6.50 33.76 3.88
C GLY A 114 -6.28 35.24 3.55
N ARG A 115 -6.43 35.62 2.27
CA ARG A 115 -6.42 37.03 1.86
C ARG A 115 -7.72 37.72 2.30
N GLY A 116 -7.72 38.36 3.46
CA GLY A 116 -8.81 39.21 3.93
C GLY A 116 -8.32 40.25 4.94
N PHE A 117 -8.74 41.51 4.76
CA PHE A 117 -8.46 42.59 5.69
C PHE A 117 -9.25 42.37 6.98
N ARG A 118 -8.57 42.37 8.13
CA ARG A 118 -9.19 42.05 9.43
C ARG A 118 -9.44 43.27 10.30
N SER A 119 -8.70 44.36 10.07
CA SER A 119 -8.84 45.60 10.82
C SER A 119 -9.21 46.77 9.89
N ALA A 120 -10.01 47.70 10.41
CA ALA A 120 -10.32 48.95 9.71
C ALA A 120 -9.04 49.73 9.36
N GLU A 121 -8.07 49.74 10.27
CA GLU A 121 -6.77 50.41 10.09
C GLU A 121 -5.93 49.76 8.96
N GLU A 122 -6.05 48.44 8.77
CA GLU A 122 -5.40 47.71 7.67
C GLU A 122 -5.99 48.08 6.30
N VAL A 123 -7.30 48.36 6.26
CA VAL A 123 -8.00 48.84 5.06
C VAL A 123 -7.59 50.28 4.73
N GLU A 124 -7.48 51.15 5.74
CA GLU A 124 -7.03 52.54 5.56
C GLU A 124 -5.61 52.62 5.03
N LEU A 125 -4.68 51.85 5.59
CA LEU A 125 -3.28 51.80 5.15
C LEU A 125 -3.10 51.22 3.73
N THR A 126 -3.89 50.20 3.37
CA THR A 126 -3.72 49.52 2.08
C THR A 126 -4.44 50.22 0.94
N LEU A 127 -5.60 50.82 1.19
CA LEU A 127 -6.42 51.49 0.17
C LEU A 127 -6.24 53.02 0.16
N GLY A 128 -5.76 53.62 1.26
CA GLY A 128 -5.54 55.07 1.38
C GLY A 128 -6.82 55.90 1.53
N LEU A 129 -7.96 55.26 1.81
CA LEU A 129 -9.24 55.93 2.05
C LEU A 129 -9.61 55.87 3.55
N PRO A 130 -10.14 56.97 4.14
CA PRO A 130 -10.57 56.97 5.54
C PRO A 130 -11.81 56.08 5.74
N VAL A 131 -11.81 55.24 6.78
CA VAL A 131 -12.93 54.37 7.15
C VAL A 131 -13.96 55.20 7.92
N ILE A 132 -15.15 55.35 7.34
CA ILE A 132 -16.22 56.21 7.88
C ILE A 132 -16.99 55.51 9.02
N ALA A 133 -17.08 54.17 9.00
CA ALA A 133 -17.72 53.40 10.05
C ALA A 133 -17.23 51.94 10.06
N SER A 134 -16.94 51.40 11.26
CA SER A 134 -16.70 49.99 11.49
C SER A 134 -17.88 49.38 12.26
N ILE A 135 -18.56 48.39 11.70
CA ILE A 135 -19.68 47.70 12.37
C ILE A 135 -19.11 46.46 13.06
N PRO A 136 -19.02 46.42 14.41
CA PRO A 136 -18.61 45.23 15.11
C PRO A 136 -19.70 44.15 14.96
N LEU A 137 -19.27 42.93 14.67
CA LEU A 137 -20.16 41.77 14.71
C LEU A 137 -20.43 41.43 16.18
N TYR A 138 -21.66 41.65 16.64
CA TYR A 138 -22.13 41.11 17.91
C TYR A 138 -22.66 39.69 17.67
N GLU A 139 -22.23 38.73 18.48
CA GLU A 139 -22.92 37.44 18.54
C GLU A 139 -24.28 37.66 19.20
N SER A 140 -25.35 37.54 18.43
CA SER A 140 -26.70 37.57 18.99
C SER A 140 -26.88 36.33 19.87
N ALA A 141 -26.88 36.53 21.20
CA ALA A 141 -27.34 35.54 22.18
C ALA A 141 -28.83 35.16 22.02
N PHE A 142 -29.52 35.73 21.03
CA PHE A 142 -30.86 35.36 20.61
C PHE A 142 -30.84 34.09 19.73
N GLY A 143 -30.41 32.98 20.33
CA GLY A 143 -30.88 31.66 19.94
C GLY A 143 -32.34 31.49 20.36
N ALA A 144 -33.26 32.24 19.75
CA ALA A 144 -34.68 32.00 19.94
C ALA A 144 -35.00 30.63 19.34
N GLN A 145 -35.28 29.66 20.22
CA GLN A 145 -35.83 28.37 19.85
C GLN A 145 -37.17 28.59 19.12
N TYR A 146 -37.15 28.47 17.80
CA TYR A 146 -38.36 28.43 16.99
C TYR A 146 -39.04 27.07 17.21
N LYS A 147 -40.06 27.04 18.08
CA LYS A 147 -40.95 25.88 18.31
C LYS A 147 -42.28 26.13 17.57
N PRO A 148 -42.58 25.42 16.47
CA PRO A 148 -43.86 25.58 15.81
C PRO A 148 -44.94 24.85 16.62
N SER A 149 -45.80 25.62 17.28
CA SER A 149 -47.03 25.13 17.91
C SER A 149 -48.16 25.21 16.90
N GLY A 150 -48.53 24.07 16.32
CA GLY A 150 -49.62 24.01 15.36
C GLY A 150 -50.99 24.22 15.99
N ARG A 151 -51.86 24.94 15.28
CA ARG A 151 -53.14 24.39 14.79
C ARG A 151 -53.80 25.34 13.79
N SER A 152 -54.49 24.71 12.85
CA SER A 152 -55.54 25.21 11.96
C SER A 152 -55.17 26.08 10.75
N LEU A 153 -55.31 25.41 9.60
CA LEU A 153 -56.13 25.81 8.45
C LEU A 153 -55.61 26.95 7.56
N GLY A 154 -55.13 26.55 6.38
CA GLY A 154 -55.54 27.23 5.16
C GLY A 154 -54.42 27.60 4.20
N LYS A 155 -54.23 26.73 3.19
CA LYS A 155 -53.81 27.06 1.81
C LYS A 155 -52.35 27.50 1.60
N ARG A 156 -51.54 26.47 1.34
CA ARG A 156 -50.68 26.30 0.15
C ARG A 156 -50.51 27.55 -0.74
N VAL A 157 -49.45 28.33 -0.50
CA VAL A 157 -48.67 28.98 -1.57
C VAL A 157 -47.20 28.95 -1.14
N VAL A 158 -46.45 28.02 -1.71
CA VAL A 158 -45.00 28.10 -1.78
C VAL A 158 -44.70 28.83 -3.10
N PRO A 159 -44.00 29.96 -3.10
CA PRO A 159 -43.19 30.32 -4.25
C PRO A 159 -41.76 29.87 -3.96
N HIS A 160 -41.40 28.83 -4.70
CA HIS A 160 -40.03 28.49 -5.02
C HIS A 160 -39.37 29.65 -5.78
N CYS A 161 -38.14 30.03 -5.40
CA CYS A 161 -36.99 30.44 -6.25
C CYS A 161 -36.03 31.34 -5.46
N TYR A 162 -34.91 30.81 -4.98
CA TYR A 162 -33.59 30.74 -5.67
C TYR A 162 -32.94 32.11 -5.92
N CYS A 163 -31.84 32.38 -5.20
CA CYS A 163 -30.58 33.00 -5.69
C CYS A 163 -29.67 33.26 -4.45
N GLN A 164 -28.68 32.42 -4.11
CA GLN A 164 -27.35 32.26 -4.74
C GLN A 164 -26.32 33.31 -4.29
N VAL A 165 -25.37 32.91 -3.43
CA VAL A 165 -23.90 33.17 -3.43
C VAL A 165 -23.31 32.28 -2.31
N ARG A 166 -22.79 31.08 -2.60
CA ARG A 166 -21.41 30.81 -3.03
C ARG A 166 -20.36 31.32 -2.02
N GLN A 167 -19.92 30.46 -1.10
CA GLN A 167 -18.52 30.01 -1.07
C GLN A 167 -18.36 28.82 -0.12
N GLY A 168 -17.82 27.72 -0.67
CA GLY A 168 -17.46 26.52 0.06
C GLY A 168 -16.43 26.85 1.14
N ARG A 169 -16.86 26.75 2.38
CA ARG A 169 -16.03 26.98 3.56
C ARG A 169 -15.75 25.61 4.16
N MET A 170 -14.68 24.95 3.69
CA MET A 170 -14.16 23.74 4.32
C MET A 170 -13.61 24.11 5.69
N LYS A 171 -14.48 24.13 6.70
CA LYS A 171 -14.13 24.48 8.09
C LYS A 171 -13.72 23.27 8.92
N ASN A 172 -13.77 22.05 8.39
CA ASN A 172 -13.46 20.83 9.15
C ASN A 172 -12.28 20.06 8.57
N PHE A 173 -11.26 19.86 9.41
CA PHE A 173 -10.09 19.02 9.17
C PHE A 173 -10.47 17.56 8.84
N ARG A 174 -11.64 17.10 9.30
CA ARG A 174 -12.22 15.79 8.95
C ARG A 174 -12.50 15.62 7.45
N ASP A 175 -12.92 16.67 6.76
CA ASP A 175 -13.29 16.57 5.34
C ASP A 175 -12.06 16.62 4.40
N GLN A 176 -10.98 17.29 4.82
CA GLN A 176 -9.68 17.29 4.12
C GLN A 176 -9.03 15.90 4.10
N LEU A 177 -9.13 15.18 5.21
CA LEU A 177 -8.53 13.85 5.36
C LEU A 177 -9.27 12.80 4.51
N VAL A 178 -10.60 12.94 4.37
CA VAL A 178 -11.41 12.06 3.51
C VAL A 178 -11.07 12.25 2.03
N PHE A 179 -10.81 13.48 1.58
CA PHE A 179 -10.46 13.75 0.17
C PHE A 179 -9.05 13.24 -0.19
N LEU A 180 -8.08 13.37 0.72
CA LEU A 180 -6.73 12.82 0.53
C LEU A 180 -6.73 11.28 0.54
N LEU A 181 -7.51 10.64 1.43
CA LEU A 181 -7.66 9.18 1.44
C LEU A 181 -8.30 8.64 0.15
N HIS A 182 -9.27 9.36 -0.42
CA HIS A 182 -9.89 8.97 -1.69
C HIS A 182 -8.97 9.12 -2.90
N LEU A 183 -8.04 10.08 -2.89
CA LEU A 183 -7.09 10.29 -3.99
C LEU A 183 -6.00 9.20 -4.03
N SER A 184 -5.55 8.73 -2.86
CA SER A 184 -4.60 7.61 -2.74
C SER A 184 -5.21 6.25 -3.13
N ALA A 185 -6.54 6.10 -3.08
CA ALA A 185 -7.22 4.87 -3.49
C ALA A 185 -7.47 4.78 -5.01
N SER A 186 -7.29 5.89 -5.76
CA SER A 186 -7.50 5.93 -7.22
C SER A 186 -6.20 5.87 -8.04
N THR A 187 -5.04 5.88 -7.39
CA THR A 187 -3.73 5.68 -8.02
C THR A 187 -3.10 4.41 -7.44
N GLY A 188 -3.68 3.28 -7.82
CA GLY A 188 -3.23 1.92 -7.54
C GLY A 188 -3.87 0.96 -8.53
#